data_AF-A0A2V1IZ03-F1
#
_entry.id   AF-A0A2V1IZ03-F1
#
_cell.length_a   1.000
_cell.length_b   1.000
_cell.length_c   1.000
_cell.angle_alpha   90.00
_cell.angle_beta   90.00
_cell.angle_gamma   90.00
#
_symmetry.space_group_name_H-M   'P 1'
#
loop_
_entity.id
_entity.type
_entity.pdbx_description
1 polymer ?
#
loop_
_entity_poly.entity_id
_entity_poly.type
_entity_poly.pdbx_seq_one_letter_code
_entity_poly.pdbx_strand_id
1 'polypeptide(L)'
;MAKFTGTKDEFIDLFGATLLTNAVKYYTRSIRKAGQCSHCGRQTELQAAHIKDTPGRIDIARDILERHYSTGGDTVEVDMQEFLERFYEAHLPLESHFIPLCDSCHKSYDIGAVRYRRPAGSNPFGRFGMPQKNRD
;
A
#
# COMPACT_ATOMS: atom_id res chain seq x y z
N MET A 1 -1.32 -16.39 -17.10
CA MET A 1 -0.88 -15.42 -16.07
C MET A 1 -1.75 -15.57 -14.84
N ALA A 2 -1.27 -15.16 -13.66
CA ALA A 2 -2.05 -15.27 -12.44
C ALA A 2 -3.24 -14.29 -12.49
N LYS A 3 -4.43 -14.80 -12.18
CA LYS A 3 -5.66 -14.02 -12.09
C LYS A 3 -6.19 -14.04 -10.66
N PHE A 4 -6.80 -12.95 -10.25
CA PHE A 4 -7.64 -12.90 -9.05
C PHE A 4 -9.10 -12.69 -9.47
N THR A 5 -10.01 -13.44 -8.86
CA THR A 5 -11.45 -13.25 -9.01
C THR A 5 -12.07 -13.20 -7.62
N GLY A 6 -12.77 -12.12 -7.32
CA GLY A 6 -13.36 -11.85 -6.01
C GLY A 6 -13.82 -10.41 -5.91
N THR A 7 -14.13 -9.94 -4.71
CA THR A 7 -14.51 -8.56 -4.45
C THR A 7 -13.28 -7.65 -4.32
N LYS A 8 -13.49 -6.34 -4.46
CA LYS A 8 -12.43 -5.33 -4.22
C LYS A 8 -11.90 -5.43 -2.79
N ASP A 9 -12.79 -5.66 -1.81
CA ASP A 9 -12.40 -5.77 -0.41
C ASP A 9 -11.58 -7.03 -0.14
N GLU A 10 -11.93 -8.18 -0.73
CA GLU A 10 -11.13 -9.41 -0.65
C GLU A 10 -9.73 -9.20 -1.24
N PHE A 11 -9.62 -8.50 -2.38
CA PHE A 11 -8.33 -8.16 -2.95
C PHE A 11 -7.47 -7.37 -1.97
N ILE A 12 -8.04 -6.33 -1.36
CA ILE A 12 -7.33 -5.49 -0.38
C ILE A 12 -6.96 -6.28 0.88
N ASP A 13 -7.82 -7.17 1.35
CA ASP A 13 -7.56 -7.98 2.54
C ASP A 13 -6.43 -8.99 2.34
N LEU A 14 -6.35 -9.59 1.14
CA LEU A 14 -5.34 -10.58 0.80
C LEU A 14 -4.00 -9.94 0.45
N PHE A 15 -4.01 -8.86 -0.36
CA PHE A 15 -2.80 -8.30 -0.97
C PHE A 15 -2.33 -6.99 -0.34
N GLY A 16 -3.21 -6.28 0.37
CA GLY A 16 -2.95 -4.93 0.87
C GLY A 16 -1.75 -4.85 1.82
N ALA A 17 -1.70 -5.72 2.84
CA ALA A 17 -0.63 -5.75 3.84
C ALA A 17 0.61 -6.56 3.38
N THR A 18 0.53 -7.21 2.22
CA THR A 18 1.53 -8.16 1.71
C THR A 18 2.10 -7.67 0.39
N LEU A 19 1.56 -8.16 -0.72
CA LEU A 19 2.01 -7.90 -2.08
C LEU A 19 2.16 -6.40 -2.36
N LEU A 20 1.12 -5.61 -2.07
CA LEU A 20 1.15 -4.18 -2.34
C LEU A 20 2.22 -3.47 -1.50
N THR A 21 2.34 -3.84 -0.23
CA THR A 21 3.36 -3.27 0.68
C THR A 21 4.77 -3.59 0.18
N ASN A 22 5.00 -4.83 -0.28
CA ASN A 22 6.29 -5.27 -0.78
C ASN A 22 6.62 -4.64 -2.15
N ALA A 23 5.63 -4.45 -3.02
CA ALA A 23 5.78 -3.74 -4.28
C ALA A 23 6.24 -2.29 -4.05
N VAL A 24 5.55 -1.53 -3.19
CA VAL A 24 5.98 -0.17 -2.81
C VAL A 24 7.41 -0.16 -2.30
N LYS A 25 7.73 -1.06 -1.35
CA LYS A 25 9.10 -1.17 -0.81
C LYS A 25 10.13 -1.53 -1.87
N TYR A 26 9.75 -2.23 -2.94
CA TYR A 26 10.65 -2.60 -4.02
C TYR A 26 11.00 -1.39 -4.88
N TYR A 27 10.02 -0.69 -5.43
CA TYR A 27 10.31 0.41 -6.36
C TYR A 27 10.75 1.72 -5.66
N THR A 28 10.42 1.92 -4.37
CA THR A 28 10.91 3.09 -3.59
C THR A 28 12.32 2.90 -3.00
N ARG A 29 13.09 1.92 -3.50
CA ARG A 29 14.50 1.70 -3.10
C ARG A 29 15.37 2.93 -3.36
N SER A 30 15.17 3.65 -4.46
CA SER A 30 15.91 4.88 -4.78
C SER A 30 15.72 5.96 -3.72
N ILE A 31 14.47 6.19 -3.31
CA ILE A 31 14.11 7.18 -2.28
C ILE A 31 14.84 6.88 -0.96
N ARG A 32 14.89 5.62 -0.53
CA ARG A 32 15.60 5.22 0.70
C ARG A 32 17.12 5.38 0.63
N LYS A 33 17.68 5.54 -0.58
CA LYS A 33 19.11 5.79 -0.81
C LYS A 33 19.45 7.29 -0.92
N ALA A 34 18.52 8.20 -0.63
CA ALA A 34 18.75 9.64 -0.64
C ALA A 34 19.87 10.11 0.33
N GLY A 35 20.29 9.27 1.29
CA GLY A 35 21.43 9.50 2.16
C GLY A 35 21.14 10.36 3.39
N GLN A 36 20.03 11.11 3.41
CA GLN A 36 19.65 11.96 4.54
C GLN A 36 18.12 12.00 4.76
N CYS A 37 17.70 12.02 6.03
CA CYS A 37 16.29 12.20 6.40
C CYS A 37 15.82 13.64 6.07
N SER A 38 14.72 13.76 5.34
CA SER A 38 14.17 15.06 4.90
C SER A 38 13.66 15.94 6.04
N HIS A 39 13.38 15.37 7.22
CA HIS A 39 12.85 16.13 8.36
C HIS A 39 13.92 16.53 9.39
N CYS A 40 14.84 15.63 9.74
CA CYS A 40 15.82 15.87 10.80
C CYS A 40 17.26 15.93 10.33
N GLY A 41 17.53 15.75 9.03
CA GLY A 41 18.87 15.85 8.46
C GLY A 41 19.83 14.73 8.88
N ARG A 42 19.40 13.71 9.62
CA ARG A 42 20.29 12.60 10.02
C ARG A 42 20.60 11.66 8.86
N GLN A 43 21.84 11.22 8.76
CA GLN A 43 22.29 10.15 7.87
C GLN A 43 22.11 8.81 8.58
N THR A 44 21.06 8.08 8.22
CA THR A 44 20.69 6.80 8.85
C THR A 44 19.86 5.98 7.86
N GLU A 45 19.40 4.80 8.25
CA GLU A 45 18.48 4.02 7.43
C GLU A 45 17.17 4.79 7.22
N LEU A 46 16.81 4.97 5.95
CA LEU A 46 15.63 5.73 5.54
C LEU A 46 14.52 4.80 5.08
N GLN A 47 13.29 5.25 5.30
CA GLN A 47 12.07 4.69 4.76
C GLN A 47 11.46 5.68 3.78
N ALA A 48 10.73 5.14 2.79
CA ALA A 48 9.95 5.94 1.87
C ALA A 48 8.55 6.11 2.47
N ALA A 49 8.35 7.22 3.17
CA ALA A 49 7.04 7.56 3.72
C ALA A 49 6.15 8.11 2.61
N HIS A 50 4.87 7.72 2.57
CA HIS A 50 3.93 8.35 1.64
C HIS A 50 3.66 9.79 2.08
N ILE A 51 3.77 10.74 1.16
CA ILE A 51 3.52 12.16 1.43
C ILE A 51 2.04 12.33 1.81
N LYS A 52 1.78 13.09 2.87
CA LYS A 52 0.42 13.44 3.30
C LYS A 52 -0.36 14.09 2.16
N ASP A 53 -1.66 13.82 2.13
CA ASP A 53 -2.60 14.33 1.13
C ASP A 53 -2.39 13.80 -0.30
N THR A 54 -1.40 12.94 -0.52
CA THR A 54 -1.32 12.09 -1.70
C THR A 54 -2.10 10.79 -1.48
N PRO A 55 -2.67 10.17 -2.53
CA PRO A 55 -3.31 8.86 -2.40
C PRO A 55 -2.36 7.84 -1.79
N GLY A 56 -2.82 7.17 -0.72
CA GLY A 56 -2.06 6.08 -0.14
C GLY A 56 -2.13 4.83 -1.01
N ARG A 57 -1.24 3.88 -0.73
CA ARG A 57 -1.19 2.57 -1.37
C ARG A 57 -2.57 1.89 -1.57
N ILE A 58 -3.41 1.90 -0.53
CA ILE A 58 -4.73 1.25 -0.56
C ILE A 58 -5.71 2.06 -1.40
N ASP A 59 -5.64 3.38 -1.33
CA ASP A 59 -6.49 4.28 -2.14
C ASP A 59 -6.19 4.07 -3.63
N ILE A 60 -4.91 4.03 -4.00
CA ILE A 60 -4.46 3.76 -5.37
C ILE A 60 -4.94 2.39 -5.86
N ALA A 61 -4.80 1.35 -5.04
CA ALA A 61 -5.26 0.01 -5.40
C ALA A 61 -6.78 -0.02 -5.63
N ARG A 62 -7.57 0.60 -4.75
CA ARG A 62 -9.02 0.69 -4.91
C ARG A 62 -9.41 1.45 -6.18
N ASP A 63 -8.74 2.56 -6.47
CA ASP A 63 -8.99 3.35 -7.67
C ASP A 63 -8.70 2.55 -8.95
N ILE A 64 -7.61 1.79 -8.99
CA ILE A 64 -7.28 0.91 -10.13
C ILE A 64 -8.34 -0.18 -10.30
N LEU A 65 -8.74 -0.84 -9.21
CA LEU A 65 -9.78 -1.87 -9.23
C LEU A 65 -11.11 -1.32 -9.74
N GLU A 66 -11.49 -0.12 -9.30
CA GLU A 66 -12.72 0.56 -9.71
C GLU A 66 -12.71 0.89 -11.21
N ARG A 67 -11.65 1.53 -11.70
CA ARG A 67 -11.60 2.07 -13.06
C ARG A 67 -11.36 1.01 -14.14
N HIS A 68 -10.64 -0.05 -13.82
CA HIS A 68 -10.13 -0.99 -14.83
C HIS A 68 -10.70 -2.40 -14.74
N TYR A 69 -11.18 -2.81 -13.56
CA TYR A 69 -11.56 -4.21 -13.32
C TYR A 69 -12.99 -4.39 -12.84
N SER A 70 -13.74 -3.30 -12.61
CA SER A 70 -15.16 -3.40 -12.24
C SER A 70 -16.01 -3.85 -13.42
N THR A 71 -16.85 -4.86 -13.20
CA THR A 71 -17.77 -5.43 -14.20
C THR A 71 -19.23 -5.02 -13.97
N GLY A 72 -19.47 -3.88 -13.29
CA GLY A 72 -20.82 -3.40 -12.96
C GLY A 72 -21.33 -3.84 -11.59
N GLY A 73 -20.42 -4.25 -10.69
CA GLY A 73 -20.69 -4.63 -9.30
C GLY A 73 -19.45 -4.53 -8.42
N ASP A 74 -19.44 -5.20 -7.26
CA ASP A 74 -18.29 -5.22 -6.35
C ASP A 74 -17.25 -6.29 -6.70
N THR A 75 -17.60 -7.21 -7.60
CA THR A 75 -16.71 -8.25 -8.12
C THR A 75 -15.76 -7.69 -9.18
N VAL A 76 -14.52 -8.14 -9.14
CA VAL A 76 -13.44 -7.83 -10.08
C VAL A 76 -12.79 -9.11 -10.60
N GLU A 77 -12.39 -9.10 -11.86
CA GLU A 77 -11.47 -10.10 -12.43
C GLU A 77 -10.17 -9.38 -12.79
N VAL A 78 -9.13 -9.62 -11.99
CA VAL A 78 -7.87 -8.86 -12.05
C VAL A 78 -6.80 -9.71 -12.71
N ASP A 79 -6.23 -9.21 -13.80
CA ASP A 79 -4.93 -9.69 -14.28
C ASP A 79 -3.83 -9.11 -13.38
N MET A 80 -3.11 -9.99 -12.67
CA MET A 80 -2.17 -9.55 -11.63
C MET A 80 -0.95 -8.83 -12.19
N GLN A 81 -0.53 -9.12 -13.43
CA GLN A 81 0.61 -8.43 -14.02
C GLN A 81 0.20 -7.02 -14.43
N GLU A 82 -0.89 -6.89 -15.18
CA GLU A 82 -1.40 -5.59 -15.61
C GLU A 82 -1.72 -4.71 -14.40
N PHE A 83 -2.31 -5.28 -13.35
CA PHE A 83 -2.56 -4.56 -12.10
C PHE A 83 -1.27 -4.01 -11.49
N LEU A 84 -0.21 -4.82 -11.40
CA LEU A 84 1.06 -4.40 -10.79
C LEU A 84 1.78 -3.33 -11.63
N GLU A 85 1.65 -3.39 -12.95
CA GLU A 85 2.15 -2.36 -13.88
C GLU A 85 1.42 -1.03 -13.63
N ARG A 86 0.08 -1.04 -13.68
CA ARG A 86 -0.76 0.15 -13.38
C ARG A 86 -0.49 0.70 -11.98
N PHE A 87 -0.30 -0.20 -11.01
CA PHE A 87 -0.01 0.17 -9.64
C PHE A 87 1.35 0.85 -9.49
N TYR A 88 2.37 0.41 -10.23
CA TYR A 88 3.65 1.10 -10.27
C TYR A 88 3.53 2.48 -10.95
N GLU A 89 2.88 2.54 -12.11
CA GLU A 89 2.67 3.78 -12.87
C GLU A 89 1.92 4.84 -12.07
N ALA A 90 0.92 4.45 -11.29
CA ALA A 90 0.14 5.36 -10.43
C ALA A 90 0.96 5.99 -9.28
N HIS A 91 2.18 5.51 -9.02
CA HIS A 91 3.10 6.10 -8.05
C HIS A 91 4.19 6.96 -8.72
N LEU A 92 4.20 7.08 -10.05
CA LEU A 92 5.17 7.90 -10.76
C LEU A 92 4.70 9.35 -10.92
N PRO A 93 5.60 10.33 -10.79
CA PRO A 93 6.99 10.22 -10.34
C PRO A 93 7.09 9.90 -8.84
N LEU A 94 8.04 9.05 -8.43
CA LEU A 94 8.11 8.58 -7.03
C LEU A 94 8.27 9.73 -6.03
N GLU A 95 8.99 10.77 -6.40
CA GLU A 95 9.29 11.94 -5.58
C GLU A 95 8.03 12.78 -5.28
N SER A 96 6.96 12.65 -6.06
CA SER A 96 5.68 13.31 -5.76
C SER A 96 4.81 12.54 -4.77
N HIS A 97 5.14 11.28 -4.49
CA HIS A 97 4.39 10.40 -3.59
C HIS A 97 5.16 10.04 -2.33
N PHE A 98 6.49 10.10 -2.37
CA PHE A 98 7.33 9.58 -1.30
C PHE A 98 8.37 10.57 -0.83
N ILE A 99 8.56 10.63 0.50
CA ILE A 99 9.60 11.42 1.15
C ILE A 99 10.52 10.51 1.96
N PRO A 100 11.86 10.65 1.87
CA PRO A 100 12.78 9.83 2.63
C PRO A 100 12.86 10.30 4.09
N LEU A 101 12.45 9.44 5.02
CA LEU A 101 12.42 9.71 6.45
C LEU A 101 13.10 8.61 7.25
N CYS A 102 13.81 8.96 8.33
CA CYS A 102 14.26 7.97 9.31
C CYS A 102 13.06 7.42 10.11
N ASP A 103 13.22 6.24 10.73
CA ASP A 103 12.14 5.55 11.47
C ASP A 103 11.37 6.46 12.46
N SER A 104 12.10 7.23 13.29
CA SER A 104 11.47 8.15 14.26
C SER A 104 10.65 9.27 13.61
N CYS A 105 11.15 9.85 12.50
CA CYS A 105 10.44 10.88 11.76
C CYS A 105 9.25 10.30 11.01
N HIS A 106 9.39 9.10 10.43
CA HIS A 106 8.32 8.42 9.72
C HIS A 106 7.15 8.10 10.66
N LYS A 107 7.43 7.50 11.82
CA LYS A 107 6.41 7.22 12.85
C LYS A 107 5.66 8.49 13.27
N SER A 108 6.38 9.59 13.48
CA SER A 108 5.79 10.88 13.86
C SER A 108 4.98 11.48 12.71
N TYR A 109 5.43 11.29 11.48
CA TYR A 109 4.76 11.77 10.29
C TYR A 109 3.42 11.05 10.07
N ASP A 110 3.38 9.73 10.27
CA ASP A 110 2.16 8.93 10.08
C ASP A 110 1.07 9.20 11.12
N ILE A 111 1.37 9.91 12.21
CA ILE A 111 0.37 10.31 13.21
C ILE A 111 -0.72 11.15 12.52
N GLY A 112 -1.96 10.65 12.56
CA GLY A 112 -3.13 11.28 11.97
C GLY A 112 -3.34 11.04 10.46
N ALA A 113 -2.48 10.25 9.79
CA ALA A 113 -2.57 10.03 8.34
C ALA A 113 -3.46 8.82 7.94
N VAL A 114 -3.93 8.02 8.91
CA VAL A 114 -4.65 6.77 8.60
C VAL A 114 -6.14 7.03 8.35
N ARG A 115 -6.50 7.34 7.10
CA ARG A 115 -7.90 7.51 6.68
C ARG A 115 -8.68 6.17 6.65
N TYR A 116 -8.00 5.06 6.35
CA TYR A 116 -8.58 3.72 6.26
C TYR A 116 -7.97 2.78 7.32
N ARG A 117 -8.28 3.01 8.60
CA ARG A 117 -7.95 2.02 9.64
C ARG A 117 -9.13 1.08 9.78
N ARG A 118 -9.10 -0.04 9.06
CA ARG A 118 -10.05 -1.14 9.30
C ARG A 118 -9.95 -1.57 10.78
N PRO A 119 -11.07 -1.77 11.49
CA PRO A 119 -11.03 -2.20 12.89
C PRO A 119 -10.17 -3.44 13.06
N ALA A 120 -9.46 -3.54 14.18
CA ALA A 120 -8.71 -4.75 14.50
C ALA A 120 -9.66 -5.94 14.50
N GLY A 121 -9.35 -6.98 13.72
CA GLY A 121 -10.21 -8.15 13.56
C GLY A 121 -11.30 -8.04 12.49
N SER A 122 -11.37 -6.95 11.71
CA SER A 122 -12.37 -6.85 10.63
C SER A 122 -11.98 -7.57 9.33
N ASN A 123 -10.73 -8.00 9.19
CA ASN A 123 -10.29 -8.79 8.04
C ASN A 123 -10.73 -10.25 8.24
N PRO A 124 -11.68 -10.77 7.45
CA PRO A 124 -12.18 -12.14 7.61
C PRO A 124 -11.09 -13.20 7.38
N PHE A 125 -10.03 -12.85 6.65
CA PHE A 125 -8.89 -13.71 6.37
C PHE A 125 -7.74 -13.56 7.38
N GLY A 126 -7.93 -12.78 8.46
CA GLY A 126 -6.93 -12.54 9.48
C GLY A 126 -5.59 -12.03 8.93
N ARG A 127 -4.47 -12.34 9.62
CA ARG A 127 -3.14 -11.91 9.17
C ARG A 127 -2.59 -12.92 8.17
N PHE A 128 -2.37 -12.49 6.93
CA PHE A 128 -1.83 -13.32 5.83
C PHE A 128 -2.75 -14.44 5.32
N GLY A 129 -4.07 -14.28 5.39
CA GLY A 129 -4.96 -15.37 4.98
C GLY A 129 -5.20 -16.41 6.07
N MET A 130 -4.62 -16.22 7.26
CA MET A 130 -4.75 -17.15 8.38
C MET A 130 -6.05 -16.88 9.15
N PRO A 131 -6.84 -17.92 9.48
CA PRO A 131 -8.05 -17.75 10.27
C PRO A 131 -7.76 -17.02 11.58
N GLN A 132 -8.68 -16.14 12.00
CA GLN A 132 -8.56 -15.46 13.27
C GLN A 132 -8.60 -16.49 14.39
N LYS A 133 -7.62 -16.47 15.29
CA LYS A 133 -7.73 -17.24 16.54
C LYS A 133 -8.88 -16.65 17.33
N ASN A 134 -9.95 -17.42 17.52
CA ASN A 134 -10.94 -17.12 18.54
C ASN A 134 -10.20 -16.96 19.86
N ARG A 135 -10.41 -15.82 20.53
CA ARG A 135 -9.96 -15.64 21.91
C ARG A 135 -10.97 -16.38 22.78
N ASP A 136 -10.64 -17.60 23.15
CA ASP A 136 -11.27 -18.29 24.29
C ASP A 136 -10.82 -17.64 25.60
#